data_AF-A0A3F3NU41-F1
#
_entry.id   AF-A0A3F3NU41-F1
#
_cell.length_a   1.000
_cell.length_b   1.000
_cell.length_c   1.000
_cell.angle_alpha   90.00
_cell.angle_beta   90.00
_cell.angle_gamma   90.00
#
_symmetry.space_group_name_H-M   'P 1'
#
loop_
_entity.id
_entity.type
_entity.pdbx_description
1 polymer ?
#
loop_
_entity_poly.entity_id
_entity_poly.type
_entity_poly.pdbx_seq_one_letter_code
_entity_poly.pdbx_strand_id
1 'polypeptide(L)'
;MQITEALISEPGDIRRFVQQAVDHWPNLLAFHFTLYSAEGNINGQQIHAFCTAFYRQVQEHITERNHTASPAPPVVLRWLREQHGGATIRCLLLLSQASICHLRVSVTVDEECSQVVDLLQQAWRGINAGGQCRVERCFRVTRPDTSEQYVALKTAVQSLMPLVIATIIR
;
A
#
# COMPACT_ATOMS: atom_id res chain seq x y z
N MET A 1 5.93 3.16 15.89
CA MET A 1 5.81 3.52 14.47
C MET A 1 7.08 4.21 14.03
N GLN A 2 7.83 3.59 13.12
CA GLN A 2 9.00 4.16 12.46
C GLN A 2 8.70 4.30 10.97
N ILE A 3 8.87 5.50 10.43
CA ILE A 3 8.70 5.80 9.00
C ILE A 3 10.08 6.07 8.41
N THR A 4 10.37 5.45 7.27
CA THR A 4 11.61 5.65 6.52
C THR A 4 11.25 5.98 5.09
N GLU A 5 11.77 7.09 4.57
CA GLU A 5 11.56 7.51 3.18
C GLU A 5 12.88 7.54 2.42
N ALA A 6 12.85 7.15 1.15
CA ALA A 6 13.98 7.21 0.25
C ALA A 6 13.51 7.67 -1.14
N LEU A 7 14.24 8.60 -1.74
CA LEU A 7 14.05 8.93 -3.15
C LEU A 7 14.73 7.87 -4.02
N ILE A 8 14.00 7.30 -4.96
CA ILE A 8 14.50 6.29 -5.90
C ILE A 8 14.24 6.77 -7.32
N SER A 9 15.32 7.03 -8.06
CA SER A 9 15.28 7.50 -9.46
C SER A 9 15.66 6.41 -10.46
N GLU A 10 16.43 5.42 -10.03
CA GLU A 10 16.93 4.38 -10.93
C GLU A 10 15.89 3.28 -11.12
N PRO A 11 15.46 2.98 -12.37
CA PRO A 11 14.50 1.91 -12.65
C PRO A 11 14.89 0.56 -12.05
N GLY A 12 16.20 0.28 -11.97
CA GLY A 12 16.74 -0.93 -11.36
C GLY A 12 16.45 -1.02 -9.85
N ASP A 13 16.53 0.10 -9.14
CA ASP A 13 16.31 0.15 -7.70
C ASP A 13 14.83 0.10 -7.33
N ILE A 14 13.97 0.71 -8.16
CA ILE A 14 12.51 0.57 -8.04
C ILE A 14 12.10 -0.90 -8.19
N ARG A 15 12.63 -1.58 -9.21
CA ARG A 15 12.40 -3.02 -9.41
C ARG A 15 12.92 -3.84 -8.22
N ARG A 16 14.10 -3.52 -7.71
CA ARG A 16 14.69 -4.19 -6.55
C ARG A 16 13.83 -4.00 -5.30
N PHE A 17 13.29 -2.80 -5.06
CA PHE A 17 12.41 -2.53 -3.92
C PHE A 17 11.16 -3.42 -3.93
N VAL A 18 10.51 -3.56 -5.09
CA VAL A 18 9.33 -4.43 -5.25
C VAL A 18 9.72 -5.90 -5.15
N GLN A 19 10.86 -6.28 -5.75
CA GLN A 19 11.36 -7.65 -5.66
C GLN A 19 11.66 -8.04 -4.21
N GLN A 20 12.27 -7.15 -3.43
CA GLN A 20 12.51 -7.37 -2.00
C GLN A 20 11.21 -7.57 -1.21
N ALA A 21 10.09 -6.98 -1.64
CA ALA A 21 8.79 -7.21 -1.02
C ALA A 21 8.24 -8.60 -1.37
N VAL A 22 8.31 -8.98 -2.66
CA VAL A 22 7.92 -10.32 -3.14
C VAL A 22 8.76 -11.42 -2.49
N ASP A 23 10.06 -11.17 -2.28
CA ASP A 23 10.96 -12.13 -1.65
C ASP A 23 10.75 -12.26 -0.14
N HIS A 24 10.26 -11.18 0.49
CA HIS A 24 10.04 -11.13 1.93
C HIS A 24 8.69 -11.74 2.35
N TRP A 25 7.63 -11.58 1.55
CA TRP A 25 6.30 -12.06 1.90
C TRP A 25 5.86 -13.24 1.01
N PRO A 26 5.55 -14.42 1.57
CA PRO A 26 5.08 -15.58 0.79
C PRO A 26 3.83 -15.30 -0.04
N ASN A 27 2.91 -14.48 0.51
CA ASN A 27 1.72 -13.97 -0.14
C ASN A 27 1.73 -12.45 -0.03
N LEU A 28 2.03 -11.78 -1.14
CA LEU A 28 2.05 -10.33 -1.25
C LEU A 28 0.72 -9.85 -1.84
N LEU A 29 0.12 -8.85 -1.20
CA LEU A 29 -0.89 -8.00 -1.80
C LEU A 29 -0.23 -6.70 -2.27
N ALA A 30 -0.62 -6.25 -3.47
CA ALA A 30 -0.23 -4.96 -3.99
C ALA A 30 -1.45 -4.18 -4.47
N PHE A 31 -1.57 -2.92 -4.07
CA PHE A 31 -2.66 -2.03 -4.47
C PHE A 31 -2.07 -0.89 -5.26
N HIS A 32 -2.45 -0.79 -6.54
CA HIS A 32 -2.11 0.33 -7.40
C HIS A 32 -3.30 1.27 -7.46
N PHE A 33 -3.08 2.52 -7.09
CA PHE A 33 -4.14 3.48 -6.88
C PHE A 33 -3.66 4.90 -7.15
N THR A 34 -4.62 5.81 -7.28
CA THR A 34 -4.40 7.22 -7.54
C THR A 34 -5.05 8.04 -6.43
N LEU A 35 -4.29 8.97 -5.84
CA LEU A 35 -4.80 9.97 -4.91
C LEU A 35 -5.08 11.25 -5.67
N TYR A 36 -6.26 11.81 -5.48
CA TYR A 36 -6.69 13.11 -5.99
C TYR A 36 -6.99 14.05 -4.82
N SER A 37 -6.54 15.28 -4.92
CA SER A 37 -6.82 16.36 -3.98
C SER A 37 -7.70 17.41 -4.65
N ALA A 38 -8.79 17.79 -3.98
CA ALA A 38 -9.61 18.92 -4.40
C ALA A 38 -9.04 20.27 -3.94
N GLU A 39 -8.07 20.26 -3.04
CA GLU A 39 -7.49 21.43 -2.37
C GLU A 39 -6.22 21.94 -3.07
N GLY A 40 -5.93 21.44 -4.27
CA GLY A 40 -4.72 21.74 -5.03
C GLY A 40 -3.64 20.67 -4.87
N ASN A 41 -2.38 21.07 -4.99
CA ASN A 41 -1.26 20.14 -5.07
C ASN A 41 -1.06 19.33 -3.79
N ILE A 42 -0.95 18.01 -3.93
CA ILE A 42 -0.68 17.12 -2.82
C ILE A 42 0.75 17.34 -2.34
N ASN A 43 0.90 17.70 -1.06
CA ASN A 43 2.21 17.94 -0.45
C ASN A 43 2.68 16.74 0.40
N GLY A 44 3.95 16.76 0.79
CA GLY A 44 4.55 15.68 1.59
C GLY A 44 3.90 15.48 2.96
N GLN A 45 3.36 16.54 3.58
CA GLN A 45 2.70 16.45 4.89
C GLN A 45 1.36 15.72 4.78
N GLN A 46 0.56 16.00 3.75
CA GLN A 46 -0.69 15.28 3.48
C GLN A 46 -0.42 13.79 3.24
N ILE A 47 0.66 13.46 2.52
CA ILE A 47 1.06 12.07 2.29
C ILE A 47 1.51 11.40 3.57
N HIS A 48 2.34 12.07 4.37
CA HIS A 48 2.78 11.52 5.65
C HIS A 48 1.59 11.27 6.60
N ALA A 49 0.64 12.20 6.66
CA ALA A 49 -0.59 12.07 7.43
C ALA A 49 -1.46 10.92 6.92
N PHE A 50 -1.62 10.79 5.60
CA PHE A 50 -2.35 9.70 4.96
C PHE A 50 -1.72 8.33 5.27
N CYS A 51 -0.42 8.18 5.04
CA CYS A 51 0.32 6.95 5.32
C CYS A 51 0.24 6.55 6.81
N THR A 52 0.32 7.53 7.72
CA THR A 52 0.18 7.32 9.17
C THR A 52 -1.24 6.91 9.54
N ALA A 53 -2.25 7.59 9.02
CA ALA A 53 -3.66 7.29 9.27
C ALA A 53 -4.02 5.88 8.79
N PHE A 54 -3.60 5.53 7.57
CA PHE A 54 -3.82 4.20 7.02
C PHE A 54 -3.13 3.11 7.84
N TYR A 55 -1.86 3.31 8.23
CA TYR A 55 -1.14 2.36 9.09
C TYR A 55 -1.90 2.09 10.39
N ARG A 56 -2.38 3.17 11.04
CA ARG A 56 -3.15 3.07 12.27
C ARG A 56 -4.46 2.29 12.06
N GLN A 57 -5.21 2.60 11.00
CA GLN A 57 -6.44 1.90 10.67
C GLN A 57 -6.23 0.41 10.42
N VAL A 58 -5.16 0.03 9.70
CA VAL A 58 -4.82 -1.38 9.47
C VAL A 58 -4.46 -2.05 10.79
N GLN A 59 -3.66 -1.41 11.65
CA GLN A 59 -3.29 -1.96 12.96
C GLN A 59 -4.51 -2.15 13.87
N GLU A 60 -5.44 -1.18 13.89
CA GLU A 60 -6.70 -1.24 14.64
C GLU A 60 -7.57 -2.39 14.11
N HIS A 61 -7.75 -2.48 12.78
CA HIS A 61 -8.51 -3.56 12.15
C HIS A 61 -7.97 -4.95 12.52
N ILE A 62 -6.65 -5.12 12.49
CA ILE A 62 -6.01 -6.39 12.87
C ILE A 62 -6.22 -6.67 14.36
N THR A 63 -6.11 -5.65 15.22
CA THR A 63 -6.27 -5.80 16.66
C THR A 63 -7.70 -6.20 17.02
N GLU A 64 -8.70 -5.51 16.45
CA GLU A 64 -10.12 -5.81 16.66
C GLU A 64 -10.46 -7.23 16.26
N ARG A 65 -9.95 -7.68 15.11
CA ARG A 65 -10.23 -9.01 14.56
C ARG A 65 -9.52 -10.14 15.31
N ASN A 66 -8.37 -9.85 15.92
CA ASN A 66 -7.59 -10.87 16.62
C ASN A 66 -8.22 -11.33 17.94
N HIS A 67 -9.12 -10.55 18.57
CA HIS A 67 -9.78 -10.82 19.86
C HIS A 67 -8.86 -11.36 21.00
N THR A 68 -7.55 -11.36 20.83
CA THR A 68 -6.57 -11.89 21.78
C THR A 68 -5.95 -10.77 22.57
N ALA A 69 -5.76 -11.00 23.87
CA ALA A 69 -5.03 -10.12 24.79
C ALA A 69 -3.53 -9.94 24.45
N SER A 70 -3.04 -10.54 23.35
CA SER A 70 -1.66 -10.42 22.87
C SER A 70 -1.58 -9.33 21.80
N PRO A 71 -0.55 -8.45 21.85
CA PRO A 71 -0.36 -7.44 20.82
C PRO A 71 -0.24 -8.10 19.44
N ALA A 72 -0.97 -7.54 18.46
CA ALA A 72 -0.87 -7.97 17.08
C ALA A 72 0.58 -7.83 16.58
N PRO A 73 1.07 -8.77 15.74
CA PRO A 73 2.40 -8.66 15.18
C PRO A 73 2.56 -7.34 14.39
N PRO A 74 3.75 -6.73 14.40
CA PRO A 74 3.98 -5.45 13.73
C PRO A 74 3.70 -5.58 12.23
N VAL A 75 2.84 -4.69 11.73
CA VAL A 75 2.56 -4.59 10.30
C VAL A 75 3.71 -3.86 9.63
N VAL A 76 4.12 -4.34 8.46
CA VAL A 76 5.08 -3.63 7.62
C VAL A 76 4.37 -3.23 6.34
N LEU A 77 4.28 -1.91 6.11
CA LEU A 77 3.73 -1.34 4.88
C LEU A 77 4.87 -0.75 4.05
N ARG A 78 4.88 -1.06 2.76
CA ARG A 78 5.83 -0.49 1.80
C ARG A 78 5.07 0.25 0.72
N TRP A 79 5.44 1.50 0.49
CA TRP A 79 4.81 2.36 -0.50
C TRP A 79 5.82 2.75 -1.57
N LEU A 80 5.35 2.85 -2.81
CA LEU A 80 5.98 3.65 -3.86
C LEU A 80 4.97 4.70 -4.28
N ARG A 81 5.42 5.94 -4.45
CA ARG A 81 4.59 7.00 -5.00
C ARG A 81 5.38 7.85 -5.96
N GLU A 82 4.70 8.51 -6.87
CA GLU A 82 5.32 9.57 -7.68
C GLU A 82 5.82 10.71 -6.76
N GLN A 83 6.97 11.30 -7.12
CA GLN A 83 7.51 12.44 -6.38
C GLN A 83 6.65 13.71 -6.58
N HIS A 84 6.00 13.86 -7.73
CA HIS A 84 5.50 15.15 -8.21
C HIS A 84 4.21 15.63 -7.52
N GLY A 85 4.19 16.91 -7.14
CA GLY A 85 3.10 17.60 -6.46
C GLY A 85 2.09 18.22 -7.41
N GLY A 86 1.30 17.38 -8.06
CA GLY A 86 0.05 17.79 -8.69
C GLY A 86 -1.14 17.56 -7.77
N ALA A 87 -2.34 17.92 -8.22
CA ALA A 87 -3.58 17.53 -7.55
C ALA A 87 -3.82 16.00 -7.63
N THR A 88 -3.06 15.28 -8.43
CA THR A 88 -3.17 13.82 -8.59
C THR A 88 -1.79 13.18 -8.49
N ILE A 89 -1.67 12.10 -7.73
CA ILE A 89 -0.45 11.28 -7.67
C ILE A 89 -0.78 9.79 -7.75
N ARG A 90 0.07 9.02 -8.43
CA ARG A 90 -0.05 7.56 -8.49
C ARG A 90 0.79 6.92 -7.39
N CYS A 91 0.24 5.86 -6.82
CA CYS A 91 0.78 5.17 -5.67
C CYS A 91 0.68 3.64 -5.85
N LEU A 92 1.60 2.94 -5.21
CA LEU A 92 1.59 1.50 -5.03
C LEU A 92 1.81 1.19 -3.56
N LEU A 93 0.88 0.47 -2.95
CA LEU A 93 1.02 -0.08 -1.61
C LEU A 93 1.34 -1.57 -1.72
N LEU A 94 2.30 -2.05 -0.92
CA LEU A 94 2.72 -3.44 -0.81
C LEU A 94 2.63 -3.86 0.67
N LEU A 95 1.98 -4.99 0.92
CA LEU A 95 1.81 -5.55 2.25
C LEU A 95 1.59 -7.07 2.21
N SER A 96 1.87 -7.72 3.32
CA SER A 96 1.62 -9.15 3.48
C SER A 96 0.12 -9.42 3.51
N GLN A 97 -0.34 -10.39 2.72
CA GLN A 97 -1.70 -10.90 2.84
C GLN A 97 -1.97 -11.42 4.25
N ALA A 98 -1.00 -12.10 4.88
CA ALA A 98 -1.14 -12.66 6.22
C ALA A 98 -1.29 -11.60 7.32
N SER A 99 -0.93 -10.34 7.05
CA SER A 99 -1.16 -9.25 8.00
C SER A 99 -2.64 -8.92 8.10
N ILE A 100 -3.43 -9.15 7.05
CA ILE A 100 -4.85 -8.76 6.99
C ILE A 100 -5.76 -9.99 7.04
N CYS A 101 -5.36 -11.07 6.36
CA CYS A 101 -6.09 -12.33 6.33
C CYS A 101 -5.82 -13.14 7.60
N HIS A 102 -6.87 -13.40 8.38
CA HIS A 102 -6.83 -14.39 9.45
C HIS A 102 -7.34 -15.75 8.99
N LEU A 103 -6.61 -16.83 9.32
CA LEU A 103 -6.98 -18.21 8.98
C LEU A 103 -8.34 -18.67 9.56
N ARG A 104 -8.91 -17.93 10.53
CA ARG A 104 -10.03 -18.41 11.35
C ARG A 104 -11.42 -18.00 10.86
N VAL A 105 -11.53 -17.09 9.89
CA VAL A 105 -12.83 -16.68 9.34
C VAL A 105 -12.82 -16.97 7.84
N SER A 106 -13.83 -17.70 7.36
CA SER A 106 -14.02 -18.08 5.95
C SER A 106 -14.37 -16.88 5.05
N VAL A 107 -13.59 -15.80 5.15
CA VAL A 107 -13.71 -14.63 4.28
C VAL A 107 -12.82 -14.86 3.06
N THR A 108 -13.36 -14.59 1.87
CA THR A 108 -12.61 -14.70 0.63
C THR A 108 -11.56 -13.60 0.55
N VAL A 109 -10.48 -13.85 -0.19
CA VAL A 109 -9.43 -12.85 -0.39
C VAL A 109 -9.96 -11.58 -1.08
N ASP A 110 -11.07 -11.68 -1.83
CA ASP A 110 -11.73 -10.55 -2.49
C ASP A 110 -12.37 -9.59 -1.49
N GLU A 111 -13.03 -10.11 -0.46
CA GLU A 111 -13.61 -9.30 0.61
C GLU A 111 -12.52 -8.57 1.41
N GLU A 112 -11.41 -9.25 1.74
CA GLU A 112 -10.28 -8.62 2.45
C GLU A 112 -9.60 -7.54 1.59
N CYS A 113 -9.50 -7.75 0.28
CA CYS A 113 -9.00 -6.71 -0.63
C CYS A 113 -9.96 -5.50 -0.65
N SER A 114 -11.27 -5.74 -0.63
CA SER A 114 -12.27 -4.67 -0.57
C SER A 114 -12.17 -3.88 0.74
N GLN A 115 -11.95 -4.56 1.86
CA GLN A 115 -11.71 -3.93 3.15
C GLN A 115 -10.49 -2.99 3.12
N VAL A 116 -9.38 -3.42 2.51
CA VAL A 116 -8.19 -2.57 2.36
C VAL A 116 -8.46 -1.36 1.48
N VAL A 117 -9.23 -1.54 0.40
CA VAL A 117 -9.66 -0.45 -0.48
C VAL A 117 -10.48 0.59 0.31
N ASP A 118 -11.41 0.13 1.15
CA ASP A 118 -12.22 1.00 1.99
C ASP A 118 -11.38 1.77 3.00
N LEU A 119 -10.41 1.12 3.64
CA LEU A 119 -9.45 1.79 4.55
C LEU A 119 -8.60 2.83 3.81
N LEU A 120 -8.10 2.54 2.61
CA LEU A 120 -7.38 3.51 1.78
C LEU A 120 -8.25 4.74 1.46
N GLN A 121 -9.50 4.51 1.08
CA GLN A 121 -10.45 5.58 0.78
C GLN A 121 -10.79 6.41 2.01
N GLN A 122 -11.05 5.77 3.14
CA GLN A 122 -11.38 6.43 4.40
C GLN A 122 -10.20 7.26 4.91
N ALA A 123 -8.99 6.70 4.91
CA ALA A 123 -7.78 7.40 5.33
C ALA A 123 -7.57 8.67 4.48
N TRP A 124 -7.72 8.59 3.16
CA TRP A 124 -7.51 9.76 2.30
C TRP A 124 -8.60 10.82 2.48
N ARG A 125 -9.88 10.43 2.56
CA ARG A 125 -10.99 11.38 2.82
C ARG A 125 -10.84 12.11 4.14
N GLY A 126 -10.27 11.45 5.16
CA GLY A 126 -9.97 12.08 6.46
C GLY A 126 -8.89 13.17 6.38
N ILE A 127 -8.02 13.13 5.37
CA ILE A 127 -6.94 14.12 5.15
C ILE A 127 -7.35 15.21 4.16
N ASN A 128 -8.11 14.86 3.12
CA ASN A 128 -8.55 15.76 2.06
C ASN A 128 -10.05 15.58 1.85
N ALA A 129 -10.86 16.50 2.38
CA ALA A 129 -12.31 16.31 2.49
C ALA A 129 -13.01 16.19 1.12
N GLY A 130 -12.47 16.86 0.09
CA GLY A 130 -12.92 16.73 -1.30
C GLY A 130 -12.09 15.74 -2.14
N GLY A 131 -11.10 15.08 -1.53
CA GLY A 131 -10.15 14.22 -2.20
C GLY A 131 -10.72 12.84 -2.49
N GLN A 132 -10.10 12.14 -3.45
CA GLN A 132 -10.50 10.79 -3.83
C GLN A 132 -9.28 9.87 -3.87
N CYS A 133 -9.44 8.66 -3.32
CA CYS A 133 -8.49 7.58 -3.50
C CYS A 133 -9.16 6.54 -4.42
N ARG A 134 -8.64 6.38 -5.63
CA ARG A 134 -9.18 5.43 -6.62
C ARG A 134 -8.21 4.28 -6.79
N VAL A 135 -8.62 3.09 -6.35
CA VAL A 135 -7.85 1.87 -6.58
C VAL A 135 -8.07 1.40 -8.02
N GLU A 136 -7.00 1.33 -8.79
CA GLU A 136 -7.00 0.96 -10.22
C GLU A 136 -6.85 -0.56 -10.38
N ARG A 137 -6.01 -1.18 -9.54
CA ARG A 137 -5.79 -2.62 -9.57
C ARG A 137 -5.30 -3.16 -8.23
N CYS A 138 -5.74 -4.37 -7.89
CA CYS A 138 -5.17 -5.18 -6.82
C CYS A 138 -4.42 -6.37 -7.44
N PHE A 139 -3.22 -6.66 -6.96
CA PHE A 139 -2.41 -7.80 -7.38
C PHE A 139 -2.19 -8.75 -6.22
N ARG A 140 -2.22 -10.04 -6.54
CA ARG A 140 -1.95 -11.13 -5.60
C ARG A 140 -0.77 -11.92 -6.12
N VAL A 141 0.35 -11.86 -5.41
CA VAL A 141 1.59 -12.52 -5.84
C VAL A 141 1.97 -13.55 -4.78
N THR A 142 2.00 -14.82 -5.17
CA THR A 142 2.37 -15.94 -4.30
C THR A 142 3.72 -16.50 -4.72
N ARG A 143 4.69 -16.62 -3.81
CA ARG A 143 5.99 -17.21 -4.15
C ARG A 143 5.86 -18.72 -4.44
N PRO A 144 6.55 -19.30 -5.44
CA PRO A 144 7.53 -18.71 -6.35
C PRO A 144 6.91 -18.39 -7.72
N ASP A 145 6.04 -17.38 -7.81
CA ASP A 145 5.29 -17.17 -9.06
C ASP A 145 6.05 -16.46 -10.17
N THR A 146 5.92 -17.04 -11.37
CA THR A 146 5.95 -16.35 -12.67
C THR A 146 4.55 -15.99 -13.15
N SER A 147 3.56 -15.92 -12.26
CA SER A 147 2.15 -15.68 -12.61
C SER A 147 1.94 -14.36 -13.36
N GLU A 148 0.87 -14.33 -14.13
CA GLU A 148 0.40 -13.12 -14.82
C GLU A 148 0.25 -11.93 -13.87
N GLN A 149 -0.09 -12.19 -12.60
CA GLN A 149 -0.18 -11.19 -11.54
C GLN A 149 1.17 -10.51 -11.25
N TYR A 150 2.25 -11.29 -11.16
CA TYR A 150 3.59 -10.73 -10.97
C TYR A 150 4.07 -9.94 -12.20
N VAL A 151 3.76 -10.41 -13.41
CA VAL A 151 4.04 -9.67 -14.65
C VAL A 151 3.27 -8.34 -14.68
N ALA A 152 1.96 -8.37 -14.37
CA ALA A 152 1.13 -7.18 -14.33
C ALA A 152 1.58 -6.19 -13.24
N LEU A 153 2.02 -6.69 -12.08
CA LEU A 153 2.61 -5.86 -11.03
C LEU A 153 3.87 -5.14 -11.53
N LYS A 154 4.79 -5.86 -12.19
CA LYS A 154 5.99 -5.24 -12.79
C LYS A 154 5.62 -4.15 -13.80
N THR A 155 4.61 -4.38 -14.63
CA THR A 155 4.12 -3.38 -15.58
C THR A 155 3.53 -2.15 -14.87
N ALA A 156 2.77 -2.34 -13.79
CA ALA A 156 2.26 -1.22 -12.99
C ALA A 156 3.40 -0.44 -12.31
N VAL A 157 4.43 -1.11 -11.82
CA VAL A 157 5.62 -0.47 -11.26
C VAL A 157 6.37 0.34 -12.33
N GLN A 158 6.47 -0.15 -13.55
CA GLN A 158 7.07 0.59 -14.67
C GLN A 158 6.32 1.89 -14.96
N SER A 159 5.00 1.90 -14.81
CA SER A 159 4.19 3.10 -15.03
C SER A 159 4.31 4.16 -13.92
N LEU A 160 5.09 3.91 -12.85
CA LEU A 160 5.43 4.89 -11.82
C LEU A 160 6.81 5.54 -12.06
N MET A 161 7.56 5.07 -13.05
CA MET A 161 8.92 5.55 -13.37
C MET A 161 8.87 6.94 -14.05
N PRO A 162 9.92 7.79 -13.90
CA PRO A 162 11.25 7.46 -13.40
C PRO A 162 11.50 7.73 -11.91
N LEU A 163 10.76 8.64 -11.28
CA LEU A 163 11.15 9.21 -9.99
C LEU A 163 10.08 8.97 -8.92
N VAL A 164 10.38 8.08 -7.99
CA VAL A 164 9.45 7.65 -6.94
C VAL A 164 10.01 7.86 -5.55
N ILE A 165 9.13 8.14 -4.60
CA ILE A 165 9.45 8.12 -3.18
C ILE A 165 8.99 6.78 -2.63
N ALA A 166 9.94 6.04 -2.07
CA ALA A 166 9.69 4.81 -1.35
C ALA A 166 9.53 5.08 0.14
N THR A 167 8.44 4.60 0.73
CA THR A 167 8.16 4.77 2.16
C THR A 167 7.98 3.40 2.81
N ILE A 168 8.66 3.16 3.93
CA ILE A 168 8.50 1.95 4.75
C ILE A 168 8.00 2.36 6.13
N ILE A 169 6.93 1.72 6.59
CA ILE A 169 6.31 1.96 7.90
C ILE A 169 6.27 0.65 8.68
N ARG A 170 6.70 0.69 9.95
CA ARG A 170 6.76 -0.44 10.89
C ARG A 170 6.50 0.01 12.33
#